data_AF-S3BAP9-F1
#
_entry.id   AF-S3BAP9-F1
#
_cell.length_a   1.000
_cell.length_b   1.000
_cell.length_c   1.000
_cell.angle_alpha   90.00
_cell.angle_beta   90.00
_cell.angle_gamma   90.00
#
_symmetry.space_group_name_H-M   'P 1'
#
loop_
_entity.id
_entity.type
_entity.pdbx_description
1 polymer ?
#
loop_
_entity_poly.entity_id
_entity_poly.type
_entity_poly.pdbx_seq_one_letter_code
_entity_poly.pdbx_strand_id
1 'polypeptide(L)'
;MFWNLVRYEFKNVNKWFFALYAAVLSLSVIIGIHGSALSNTYYQDKGVVMLFFLALVFGGLVITLSISTLILIIQRFKGSVYDRRGYLTLTLPVSEHQILSAKILGAFVWSLTSTVVFLLSLYIIIAMISPDVFISSLFKDVFDYYLGNLWLTLTTYILNTLASILCIYLSISIGQLFDEYRTALAVVAYIVIQTLIGFSDLFLNISVNYTSLLTYEIVKDIILIVVYYIGTYYILKNKVNLQ
;
A
#
# COMPACT_ATOMS: atom_id res chain seq x y z
N MET A 1 26.04 -5.03 7.38
CA MET A 1 25.39 -3.87 8.02
C MET A 1 23.95 -3.66 7.56
N PHE A 2 23.65 -3.71 6.25
CA PHE A 2 22.29 -3.54 5.69
C PHE A 2 21.18 -4.36 6.38
N TRP A 3 21.37 -5.68 6.52
CA TRP A 3 20.40 -6.56 7.17
C TRP A 3 20.09 -6.21 8.63
N ASN A 4 21.04 -5.60 9.34
CA ASN A 4 20.79 -5.13 10.70
C ASN A 4 19.84 -3.93 10.69
N LEU A 5 20.02 -2.98 9.76
CA LEU A 5 19.12 -1.83 9.59
C LEU A 5 17.69 -2.29 9.30
N VAL A 6 17.56 -3.22 8.35
CA VAL A 6 16.26 -3.83 8.01
C VAL A 6 15.62 -4.49 9.23
N ARG A 7 16.38 -5.24 10.03
CA ARG A 7 15.88 -5.85 11.27
C ARG A 7 15.41 -4.82 12.29
N TYR A 8 16.13 -3.72 12.45
CA TYR A 8 15.71 -2.61 13.33
C TYR A 8 14.44 -1.93 12.83
N GLU A 9 14.25 -1.85 11.51
CA GLU A 9 12.99 -1.37 10.96
C GLU A 9 11.83 -2.31 11.41
N PHE A 10 11.96 -3.63 11.34
CA PHE A 10 10.85 -4.51 11.75
C PHE A 10 10.61 -4.59 13.27
N LYS A 11 11.63 -4.32 14.10
CA LYS A 11 11.52 -4.46 15.56
C LYS A 11 10.61 -3.42 16.22
N ASN A 12 10.55 -2.21 15.67
CA ASN A 12 9.87 -1.07 16.28
C ASN A 12 8.47 -0.79 15.69
N VAL A 13 7.72 -1.84 15.34
CA VAL A 13 6.35 -1.67 14.84
C VAL A 13 5.33 -1.70 15.98
N ASN A 14 4.41 -0.75 15.95
CA ASN A 14 3.38 -0.60 16.97
C ASN A 14 2.47 -1.83 17.01
N LYS A 15 2.30 -2.40 18.21
CA LYS A 15 1.42 -3.56 18.46
C LYS A 15 -0.03 -3.35 17.98
N TRP A 16 -0.50 -2.10 18.01
CA TRP A 16 -1.81 -1.70 17.49
C TRP A 16 -2.05 -2.08 16.02
N PHE A 17 -1.00 -2.11 15.21
CA PHE A 17 -1.13 -2.46 13.79
C PHE A 17 -1.50 -3.93 13.59
N PHE A 18 -0.93 -4.83 14.39
CA PHE A 18 -1.31 -6.24 14.39
C PHE A 18 -2.72 -6.47 14.94
N ALA A 19 -3.15 -5.66 15.91
CA ALA A 19 -4.53 -5.70 16.41
C ALA A 19 -5.53 -5.32 15.31
N LEU A 20 -5.19 -4.34 14.47
CA LEU A 20 -6.00 -3.96 13.31
C LEU A 20 -6.12 -5.13 12.31
N TYR A 21 -5.02 -5.81 12.00
CA TYR A 21 -5.06 -7.02 11.15
C TYR A 21 -5.97 -8.11 11.72
N ALA A 22 -5.83 -8.39 13.01
CA ALA A 22 -6.69 -9.36 13.68
C ALA A 22 -8.17 -8.94 13.64
N ALA A 23 -8.48 -7.65 13.79
CA ALA A 23 -9.84 -7.13 13.73
C ALA A 23 -10.48 -7.27 12.34
N VAL A 24 -9.72 -7.00 11.27
CA VAL A 24 -10.20 -7.18 9.88
C VAL A 24 -10.50 -8.65 9.60
N LEU A 25 -9.62 -9.55 10.03
CA LEU A 25 -9.80 -11.00 9.85
C LEU A 25 -10.96 -11.55 10.70
N SER A 26 -11.07 -11.15 11.97
CA SER A 26 -12.17 -11.62 12.82
C SER A 26 -13.53 -11.15 12.29
N LEU A 27 -13.62 -9.90 11.81
CA LEU A 27 -14.85 -9.37 11.22
C LEU A 27 -15.23 -10.10 9.93
N SER A 28 -14.26 -10.49 9.10
CA SER A 28 -14.53 -11.29 7.90
C SER A 28 -15.18 -12.63 8.21
N VAL A 29 -14.76 -13.30 9.29
CA VAL A 29 -15.37 -14.56 9.74
C VAL A 29 -16.81 -14.31 10.21
N ILE A 30 -17.04 -13.25 11.00
CA ILE A 30 -18.40 -12.89 11.48
C ILE A 30 -19.33 -12.64 10.29
N ILE A 31 -18.89 -11.88 9.28
CA ILE A 31 -19.65 -11.62 8.06
C ILE A 31 -19.93 -12.92 7.31
N GLY A 32 -18.94 -13.79 7.17
CA GLY A 32 -19.08 -15.09 6.53
C GLY A 32 -20.14 -15.98 7.19
N ILE A 33 -20.17 -16.04 8.54
CA ILE A 33 -21.17 -16.79 9.31
C ILE A 33 -22.57 -16.21 9.11
N HIS A 34 -22.72 -14.89 9.20
CA HIS A 34 -24.04 -14.25 9.02
C HIS A 34 -24.54 -14.36 7.57
N GLY A 35 -23.63 -14.28 6.59
CA GLY A 35 -23.98 -14.39 5.18
C GLY A 35 -24.43 -15.79 4.79
N SER A 36 -23.78 -16.84 5.33
CA SER A 36 -24.19 -18.23 5.09
C SER A 36 -25.47 -18.62 5.82
N ALA A 37 -25.74 -18.02 6.98
CA ALA A 37 -27.01 -18.23 7.69
C ALA A 37 -28.20 -17.63 6.92
N LEU A 38 -28.00 -16.50 6.23
CA LEU A 38 -29.04 -15.85 5.42
C LEU A 38 -29.34 -16.58 4.11
N SER A 39 -28.33 -17.15 3.45
CA SER A 39 -28.56 -17.91 2.22
C SER A 39 -29.42 -19.17 2.45
N ASN A 40 -29.42 -19.71 3.67
CA ASN A 40 -30.16 -20.91 4.06
C ASN A 40 -31.53 -20.68 4.70
N THR A 41 -31.92 -19.44 5.03
CA THR A 41 -33.16 -19.18 5.80
C THR A 41 -34.10 -18.19 5.11
N TYR A 42 -35.42 -18.42 5.27
CA TYR A 42 -36.50 -17.67 4.61
C TYR A 42 -36.77 -16.27 5.22
N TYR A 43 -36.06 -15.87 6.29
CA TYR A 43 -36.23 -14.59 6.98
C TYR A 43 -35.29 -13.51 6.41
N GLN A 44 -35.59 -13.04 5.22
CA GLN A 44 -34.68 -12.19 4.44
C GLN A 44 -34.59 -10.73 4.96
N ASP A 45 -35.69 -10.11 5.39
CA ASP A 45 -35.71 -8.65 5.59
C ASP A 45 -34.83 -8.12 6.74
N LYS A 46 -34.85 -8.75 7.93
CA LYS A 46 -34.03 -8.29 9.08
C LYS A 46 -32.56 -8.69 8.95
N GLY A 47 -32.29 -9.80 8.30
CA GLY A 47 -30.94 -10.32 8.08
C GLY A 47 -30.13 -9.48 7.09
N VAL A 48 -30.78 -8.98 6.03
CA VAL A 48 -30.14 -8.13 5.02
C VAL A 48 -29.68 -6.80 5.59
N VAL A 49 -30.47 -6.17 6.47
CA VAL A 49 -30.09 -4.91 7.15
C VAL A 49 -28.84 -5.11 8.03
N MET A 50 -28.76 -6.24 8.75
CA MET A 50 -27.60 -6.57 9.59
C MET A 50 -26.34 -6.82 8.74
N LEU A 51 -26.46 -7.54 7.62
CA LEU A 51 -25.33 -7.75 6.70
C LEU A 51 -24.84 -6.45 6.07
N PHE A 52 -25.76 -5.57 5.68
CA PHE A 52 -25.39 -4.25 5.16
C PHE A 52 -24.61 -3.44 6.19
N PHE A 53 -25.05 -3.43 7.44
CA PHE A 53 -24.33 -2.77 8.53
C PHE A 53 -22.93 -3.36 8.74
N LEU A 54 -22.81 -4.70 8.79
CA LEU A 54 -21.52 -5.38 8.91
C LEU A 54 -20.58 -5.08 7.73
N ALA A 55 -21.11 -5.04 6.50
CA ALA A 55 -20.36 -4.67 5.31
C ALA A 55 -19.85 -3.22 5.38
N LEU A 56 -20.66 -2.29 5.90
CA LEU A 56 -20.25 -0.90 6.12
C LEU A 56 -19.11 -0.81 7.15
N VAL A 57 -19.23 -1.53 8.28
CA VAL A 57 -18.16 -1.59 9.30
C VAL A 57 -16.89 -2.19 8.72
N PHE A 58 -17.00 -3.26 7.91
CA PHE A 58 -15.87 -3.86 7.23
C PHE A 58 -15.20 -2.88 6.25
N GLY A 59 -15.98 -2.18 5.42
CA GLY A 59 -15.47 -1.12 4.54
C GLY A 59 -14.72 -0.05 5.33
N GLY A 60 -15.28 0.40 6.45
CA GLY A 60 -14.62 1.35 7.36
C GLY A 60 -13.28 0.82 7.91
N LEU A 61 -13.21 -0.46 8.29
CA LEU A 61 -11.97 -1.08 8.75
C LEU A 61 -10.93 -1.21 7.63
N VAL A 62 -11.34 -1.56 6.40
CA VAL A 62 -10.44 -1.63 5.24
C VAL A 62 -9.85 -0.26 4.90
N ILE A 63 -10.67 0.79 4.94
CA ILE A 63 -10.20 2.17 4.78
C ILE A 63 -9.22 2.52 5.90
N THR A 64 -9.54 2.17 7.14
CA THR A 64 -8.65 2.41 8.30
C THR A 64 -7.33 1.66 8.16
N LEU A 65 -7.35 0.41 7.68
CA LEU A 65 -6.15 -0.40 7.38
C LEU A 65 -5.28 0.30 6.34
N SER A 66 -5.90 0.78 5.26
CA SER A 66 -5.23 1.50 4.17
C SER A 66 -4.58 2.80 4.67
N ILE A 67 -5.32 3.63 5.40
CA ILE A 67 -4.81 4.88 5.99
C ILE A 67 -3.69 4.59 7.00
N SER A 68 -3.85 3.56 7.83
CA SER A 68 -2.85 3.17 8.84
C SER A 68 -1.54 2.74 8.19
N THR A 69 -1.60 2.01 7.07
CA THR A 69 -0.38 1.64 6.31
C THR A 69 0.33 2.86 5.75
N LEU A 70 -0.42 3.83 5.22
CA LEU A 70 0.10 5.09 4.72
C LEU A 70 0.79 5.88 5.83
N ILE A 71 0.12 6.05 6.99
CA ILE A 71 0.67 6.72 8.17
C ILE A 71 1.95 6.02 8.65
N LEU A 72 1.98 4.68 8.68
CA LEU A 72 3.15 3.91 9.07
C LEU A 72 4.34 4.20 8.15
N ILE A 73 4.13 4.21 6.83
CA ILE A 73 5.17 4.50 5.84
C ILE A 73 5.72 5.92 6.04
N ILE A 74 4.84 6.92 6.21
CA ILE A 74 5.23 8.32 6.43
C ILE A 74 6.01 8.47 7.75
N GLN A 75 5.46 7.99 8.86
CA GLN A 75 6.07 8.16 10.19
C GLN A 75 7.45 7.52 10.27
N ARG A 76 7.65 6.36 9.64
CA ARG A 76 8.94 5.69 9.61
C ARG A 76 9.97 6.38 8.75
N PHE A 77 9.57 6.96 7.63
CA PHE A 77 10.48 7.71 6.78
C PHE A 77 10.85 9.03 7.45
N LYS A 78 9.84 9.86 7.78
CA LYS A 78 10.06 11.16 8.43
C LYS A 78 10.77 11.03 9.78
N GLY A 79 10.30 10.14 10.65
CA GLY A 79 10.78 9.98 12.03
C GLY A 79 12.19 9.43 12.16
N SER A 80 12.71 8.73 11.15
CA SER A 80 14.06 8.17 11.19
C SER A 80 15.06 8.85 10.26
N VAL A 81 14.61 9.62 9.27
CA VAL A 81 15.50 10.38 8.38
C VAL A 81 15.58 11.85 8.80
N TYR A 82 14.46 12.48 9.14
CA TYR A 82 14.35 13.95 9.25
C TYR A 82 14.05 14.44 10.67
N ASP A 83 13.71 13.56 11.61
CA ASP A 83 13.45 13.93 13.00
C ASP A 83 14.75 13.91 13.84
N ARG A 84 14.70 14.24 15.13
CA ARG A 84 15.87 14.32 16.03
C ARG A 84 16.74 13.05 16.07
N ARG A 85 16.16 11.89 15.73
CA ARG A 85 16.87 10.59 15.62
C ARG A 85 17.61 10.43 14.28
N GLY A 86 17.25 11.24 13.27
CA GLY A 86 17.84 11.35 11.94
C GLY A 86 19.30 11.75 11.94
N TYR A 87 19.69 12.64 12.87
CA TYR A 87 21.10 13.03 13.02
C TYR A 87 21.98 11.80 13.35
N LEU A 88 21.52 10.93 14.26
CA LEU A 88 22.26 9.72 14.63
C LEU A 88 22.30 8.69 13.49
N THR A 89 21.22 8.54 12.73
CA THR A 89 21.19 7.60 11.59
C THR A 89 22.06 8.06 10.42
N LEU A 90 22.20 9.37 10.20
CA LEU A 90 23.09 9.94 9.19
C LEU A 90 24.57 9.98 9.61
N THR A 91 24.86 9.89 10.91
CA THR A 91 26.25 9.77 11.43
C THR A 91 26.77 8.33 11.51
N LEU A 92 25.92 7.32 11.25
CA LEU A 92 26.40 5.94 11.17
C LEU A 92 27.34 5.79 9.95
N PRO A 93 28.38 4.93 10.01
CA PRO A 93 29.28 4.66 8.89
C PRO A 93 28.58 3.77 7.84
N VAL A 94 27.43 4.23 7.35
CA VAL A 94 26.51 3.54 6.46
C VAL A 94 26.10 4.53 5.38
N SER A 95 26.21 4.12 4.12
CA SER A 95 25.84 5.00 3.01
C SER A 95 24.34 5.32 2.99
N GLU A 96 24.01 6.51 2.52
CA GLU A 96 22.63 7.00 2.40
C GLU A 96 21.79 6.08 1.51
N HIS A 97 22.41 5.47 0.50
CA HIS A 97 21.80 4.45 -0.34
C HIS A 97 21.32 3.23 0.44
N GLN A 98 22.10 2.76 1.42
CA GLN A 98 21.73 1.61 2.27
C GLN A 98 20.61 1.98 3.24
N ILE A 99 20.57 3.22 3.72
CA ILE A 99 19.49 3.71 4.59
C ILE A 99 18.18 3.80 3.79
N LEU A 100 18.22 4.42 2.60
CA LEU A 100 17.05 4.58 1.74
C LEU A 100 16.50 3.22 1.27
N SER A 101 17.37 2.31 0.81
CA SER A 101 16.93 0.98 0.37
C SER A 101 16.36 0.13 1.50
N ALA A 102 16.88 0.25 2.73
CA ALA A 102 16.31 -0.44 3.89
C ALA A 102 14.88 0.05 4.19
N LYS A 103 14.62 1.35 4.00
CA LYS A 103 13.29 1.94 4.20
C LYS A 103 12.30 1.51 3.14
N ILE A 104 12.72 1.53 1.87
CA ILE A 104 11.90 1.06 0.75
C ILE A 104 11.49 -0.40 0.99
N LEU A 105 12.43 -1.28 1.35
CA LEU A 105 12.12 -2.67 1.66
C LEU A 105 11.16 -2.81 2.85
N GLY A 106 11.39 -2.05 3.93
CA GLY A 106 10.51 -2.06 5.10
C GLY A 106 9.08 -1.67 4.75
N ALA A 107 8.90 -0.53 4.06
CA ALA A 107 7.60 -0.05 3.61
C ALA A 107 6.92 -1.06 2.66
N PHE A 108 7.69 -1.63 1.72
CA PHE A 108 7.19 -2.62 0.76
C PHE A 108 6.67 -3.89 1.44
N VAL A 109 7.38 -4.42 2.45
CA VAL A 109 6.90 -5.59 3.20
C VAL A 109 5.61 -5.28 3.96
N TRP A 110 5.49 -4.09 4.56
CA TRP A 110 4.26 -3.71 5.27
C TRP A 110 3.08 -3.47 4.33
N SER A 111 3.30 -2.91 3.14
CA SER A 111 2.25 -2.78 2.12
C SER A 111 1.83 -4.14 1.58
N LEU A 112 2.77 -5.06 1.33
CA LEU A 112 2.46 -6.44 0.95
C LEU A 112 1.67 -7.17 2.05
N THR A 113 2.08 -7.05 3.31
CA THR A 113 1.37 -7.70 4.42
C THR A 113 -0.07 -7.19 4.54
N SER A 114 -0.28 -5.88 4.39
CA SER A 114 -1.59 -5.25 4.37
C SER A 114 -2.50 -5.80 3.27
N THR A 115 -1.98 -5.90 2.05
CA THR A 115 -2.75 -6.40 0.91
C THR A 115 -3.06 -7.87 1.02
N VAL A 116 -2.14 -8.68 1.54
CA VAL A 116 -2.41 -10.10 1.86
C VAL A 116 -3.53 -10.21 2.89
N VAL A 117 -3.51 -9.41 3.97
CA VAL A 117 -4.58 -9.42 4.99
C VAL A 117 -5.93 -9.04 4.37
N PHE A 118 -5.95 -8.05 3.47
CA PHE A 118 -7.16 -7.65 2.76
C PHE A 118 -7.69 -8.73 1.81
N LEU A 119 -6.83 -9.35 0.99
CA LEU A 119 -7.23 -10.43 0.11
C LEU A 119 -7.71 -11.66 0.89
N LEU A 120 -7.04 -11.96 2.00
CA LEU A 120 -7.39 -13.09 2.87
C LEU A 120 -8.73 -12.85 3.58
N SER A 121 -9.05 -11.61 3.97
CA SER A 121 -10.35 -11.29 4.56
C SER A 121 -11.49 -11.40 3.54
N LEU A 122 -11.29 -10.97 2.30
CA LEU A 122 -12.24 -11.19 1.20
C LEU A 122 -12.42 -12.68 0.91
N TYR A 123 -11.33 -13.43 0.87
CA TYR A 123 -11.35 -14.87 0.67
C TYR A 123 -12.21 -15.58 1.71
N ILE A 124 -12.03 -15.26 3.00
CA ILE A 124 -12.83 -15.83 4.10
C ILE A 124 -14.31 -15.55 3.90
N ILE A 125 -14.70 -14.31 3.57
CA ILE A 125 -16.10 -13.93 3.37
C ILE A 125 -16.74 -14.78 2.27
N ILE A 126 -16.09 -14.83 1.10
CA ILE A 126 -16.64 -15.53 -0.07
C ILE A 126 -16.72 -17.04 0.17
N ALA A 127 -15.65 -17.63 0.73
CA ALA A 127 -15.58 -19.06 0.99
C ALA A 127 -16.66 -19.53 1.98
N MET A 128 -17.04 -18.69 2.95
CA MET A 128 -18.08 -19.03 3.93
C MET A 128 -19.50 -18.84 3.39
N ILE A 129 -19.75 -17.79 2.59
CA ILE A 129 -21.10 -17.49 2.08
C ILE A 129 -21.56 -18.52 1.04
N SER A 130 -20.67 -18.87 0.10
CA SER A 130 -21.01 -19.72 -1.04
C SER A 130 -19.80 -20.57 -1.45
N PRO A 131 -19.54 -21.70 -0.75
CA PRO A 131 -18.38 -22.55 -1.05
C PRO A 131 -18.39 -23.10 -2.49
N ASP A 132 -19.57 -23.37 -3.05
CA ASP A 132 -19.73 -23.97 -4.38
C ASP A 132 -19.46 -22.98 -5.53
N VAL A 133 -19.81 -21.70 -5.35
CA VAL A 133 -19.61 -20.62 -6.34
C VAL A 133 -18.14 -20.22 -6.40
N PHE A 134 -17.42 -20.28 -5.27
CA PHE A 134 -16.01 -19.94 -5.23
C PHE A 134 -15.16 -20.86 -6.12
N ILE A 135 -15.39 -22.17 -6.04
CA ILE A 135 -14.59 -23.17 -6.76
C ILE A 135 -14.91 -23.21 -8.26
N SER A 136 -16.17 -22.95 -8.65
CA SER A 136 -16.64 -23.22 -10.00
C SER A 136 -16.62 -22.03 -10.96
N SER A 137 -16.94 -20.82 -10.51
CA SER A 137 -17.06 -19.64 -11.39
C SER A 137 -16.03 -18.55 -11.08
N LEU A 138 -15.91 -18.13 -9.82
CA LEU A 138 -14.95 -17.08 -9.44
C LEU A 138 -13.51 -17.54 -9.62
N PHE A 139 -13.18 -18.77 -9.23
CA PHE A 139 -11.87 -19.32 -9.53
C PHE A 139 -11.68 -19.33 -11.04
N LYS A 140 -12.53 -19.99 -11.82
CA LYS A 140 -12.28 -20.17 -13.26
C LYS A 140 -12.18 -18.86 -14.06
N ASP A 141 -13.08 -17.91 -13.86
CA ASP A 141 -13.10 -16.66 -14.64
C ASP A 141 -11.97 -15.70 -14.24
N VAL A 142 -11.67 -15.59 -12.93
CA VAL A 142 -10.52 -14.80 -12.47
C VAL A 142 -9.21 -15.50 -12.83
N PHE A 143 -9.17 -16.83 -12.77
CA PHE A 143 -7.99 -17.65 -13.05
C PHE A 143 -7.65 -17.60 -14.54
N ASP A 144 -8.61 -17.78 -15.44
CA ASP A 144 -8.37 -17.69 -16.88
C ASP A 144 -8.02 -16.26 -17.34
N TYR A 145 -8.66 -15.22 -16.76
CA TYR A 145 -8.40 -13.82 -17.14
C TYR A 145 -7.11 -13.24 -16.53
N TYR A 146 -6.83 -13.48 -15.24
CA TYR A 146 -5.66 -12.92 -14.56
C TYR A 146 -4.43 -13.83 -14.61
N LEU A 147 -4.56 -15.17 -14.64
CA LEU A 147 -3.38 -16.03 -14.74
C LEU A 147 -2.82 -16.19 -16.16
N GLY A 148 -3.61 -15.96 -17.20
CA GLY A 148 -3.09 -15.90 -18.57
C GLY A 148 -1.91 -14.92 -18.70
N ASN A 149 -1.89 -13.87 -17.86
CA ASN A 149 -0.82 -12.89 -17.74
C ASN A 149 -0.35 -12.69 -16.29
N LEU A 150 -0.32 -13.74 -15.49
CA LEU A 150 0.06 -13.69 -14.06
C LEU A 150 1.35 -12.92 -13.81
N TRP A 151 2.33 -13.18 -14.66
CA TRP A 151 3.65 -12.59 -14.52
C TRP A 151 3.57 -11.08 -14.69
N LEU A 152 2.86 -10.61 -15.72
CA LEU A 152 2.65 -9.18 -15.98
C LEU A 152 1.89 -8.52 -14.83
N THR A 153 0.80 -9.11 -14.35
CA THR A 153 -0.02 -8.54 -13.26
C THR A 153 0.73 -8.44 -11.95
N LEU A 154 1.51 -9.47 -11.59
CA LEU A 154 2.39 -9.44 -10.43
C LEU A 154 3.49 -8.38 -10.58
N THR A 155 4.12 -8.29 -11.75
CA THR A 155 5.16 -7.28 -11.98
C THR A 155 4.62 -5.86 -11.92
N THR A 156 3.45 -5.58 -12.53
CA THR A 156 2.81 -4.26 -12.42
C THR A 156 2.50 -3.92 -10.97
N TYR A 157 1.97 -4.87 -10.21
CA TYR A 157 1.61 -4.63 -8.82
C TYR A 157 2.84 -4.31 -7.95
N ILE A 158 3.93 -5.05 -8.12
CA ILE A 158 5.19 -4.83 -7.40
C ILE A 158 5.79 -3.46 -7.77
N LEU A 159 5.84 -3.13 -9.06
CA LEU A 159 6.41 -1.86 -9.51
C LEU A 159 5.55 -0.66 -9.06
N ASN A 160 4.22 -0.77 -9.15
CA ASN A 160 3.31 0.29 -8.71
C ASN A 160 3.40 0.56 -7.21
N THR A 161 3.49 -0.50 -6.39
CA THR A 161 3.69 -0.36 -4.94
C THR A 161 5.04 0.28 -4.61
N LEU A 162 6.12 -0.07 -5.32
CA LEU A 162 7.41 0.61 -5.15
C LEU A 162 7.38 2.08 -5.60
N ALA A 163 6.78 2.37 -6.75
CA ALA A 163 6.64 3.72 -7.29
C ALA A 163 5.83 4.62 -6.35
N SER A 164 4.74 4.12 -5.78
CA SER A 164 3.90 4.86 -4.81
C SER A 164 4.63 5.14 -3.50
N ILE A 165 5.38 4.17 -2.94
CA ILE A 165 6.22 4.38 -1.75
C ILE A 165 7.27 5.46 -2.01
N LEU A 166 7.95 5.36 -3.15
CA LEU A 166 8.97 6.34 -3.55
C LEU A 166 8.39 7.73 -3.81
N CYS A 167 7.19 7.81 -4.38
CA CYS A 167 6.45 9.06 -4.54
C CYS A 167 6.21 9.72 -3.17
N ILE A 168 5.72 8.96 -2.19
CA ILE A 168 5.52 9.47 -0.81
C ILE A 168 6.85 9.97 -0.23
N TYR A 169 7.94 9.22 -0.40
CA TYR A 169 9.25 9.62 0.11
C TYR A 169 9.73 10.91 -0.55
N LEU A 170 9.60 11.04 -1.86
CA LEU A 170 9.98 12.24 -2.60
C LEU A 170 9.15 13.44 -2.16
N SER A 171 7.84 13.29 -2.00
CA SER A 171 6.97 14.37 -1.52
C SER A 171 7.36 14.82 -0.11
N ILE A 172 7.69 13.89 0.79
CA ILE A 172 8.20 14.23 2.12
C ILE A 172 9.53 14.97 2.01
N SER A 173 10.48 14.46 1.21
CA SER A 173 11.78 15.09 1.01
C SER A 173 11.65 16.51 0.44
N ILE A 174 10.76 16.74 -0.52
CA ILE A 174 10.47 18.09 -1.06
C ILE A 174 9.93 19.00 0.05
N GLY A 175 8.98 18.53 0.86
CA GLY A 175 8.43 19.33 1.96
C GLY A 175 9.49 19.73 2.99
N GLN A 176 10.54 18.92 3.20
CA GLN A 176 11.65 19.24 4.11
C GLN A 176 12.65 20.26 3.56
N LEU A 177 12.58 20.63 2.28
CA LEU A 177 13.43 21.68 1.69
C LEU A 177 13.04 23.08 2.17
N PHE A 178 11.83 23.24 2.72
CA PHE A 178 11.30 24.50 3.20
C PHE A 178 11.45 24.58 4.72
N ASP A 179 11.65 25.79 5.25
CA ASP A 179 11.83 25.96 6.69
C ASP A 179 10.48 25.92 7.44
N GLU A 180 9.43 26.50 6.84
CA GLU A 180 8.07 26.55 7.40
C GLU A 180 7.11 25.57 6.72
N TYR A 181 6.06 25.15 7.45
CA TYR A 181 4.97 24.30 6.94
C TYR A 181 5.40 23.00 6.23
N ARG A 182 6.53 22.41 6.64
CA ARG A 182 7.17 21.22 6.02
C ARG A 182 6.19 20.08 5.69
N THR A 183 5.26 19.80 6.59
CA THR A 183 4.24 18.75 6.38
C THR A 183 3.18 19.15 5.37
N ALA A 184 2.71 20.40 5.38
CA ALA A 184 1.72 20.87 4.43
C ALA A 184 2.30 20.91 3.02
N LEU A 185 3.52 21.40 2.87
CA LEU A 185 4.22 21.44 1.58
C LEU A 185 4.52 20.02 1.04
N ALA A 186 4.80 19.05 1.91
CA ALA A 186 4.90 17.65 1.49
C ALA A 186 3.57 17.11 0.91
N VAL A 187 2.44 17.43 1.54
CA VAL A 187 1.11 17.03 1.04
C VAL A 187 0.80 17.72 -0.28
N VAL A 188 1.08 19.02 -0.41
CA VAL A 188 0.92 19.76 -1.67
C VAL A 188 1.79 19.14 -2.78
N ALA A 189 3.05 18.83 -2.50
CA ALA A 189 3.93 18.17 -3.45
C ALA A 189 3.38 16.82 -3.90
N TYR A 190 2.84 16.01 -2.98
CA TYR A 190 2.20 14.74 -3.32
C TYR A 190 0.99 14.94 -4.24
N ILE A 191 0.12 15.89 -3.94
CA ILE A 191 -1.05 16.21 -4.77
C ILE A 191 -0.62 16.64 -6.17
N VAL A 192 0.36 17.54 -6.28
CA VAL A 192 0.87 18.02 -7.58
C VAL A 192 1.47 16.89 -8.42
N ILE A 193 2.24 16.00 -7.80
CA ILE A 193 2.81 14.85 -8.51
C ILE A 193 1.69 13.92 -9.00
N GLN A 194 0.71 13.62 -8.14
CA GLN A 194 -0.40 12.73 -8.50
C GLN A 194 -1.30 13.33 -9.59
N THR A 195 -1.55 14.65 -9.57
CA THR A 195 -2.33 15.29 -10.64
C THR A 195 -1.60 15.24 -11.96
N LEU A 196 -0.27 15.46 -11.99
CA LEU A 196 0.53 15.34 -13.21
C LEU A 196 0.50 13.93 -13.81
N ILE A 197 0.62 12.90 -12.96
CA ILE A 197 0.50 11.50 -13.39
C ILE A 197 -0.91 11.22 -13.93
N GLY A 198 -1.95 11.64 -13.19
CA GLY A 198 -3.34 11.45 -13.63
C GLY A 198 -3.64 12.14 -14.96
N PHE A 199 -3.10 13.34 -15.20
CA PHE A 199 -3.18 13.99 -16.50
C PHE A 199 -2.49 13.18 -17.59
N SER A 200 -1.30 12.63 -17.33
CA SER A 200 -0.59 11.80 -18.30
C SER A 200 -1.39 10.56 -18.73
N ASP A 201 -2.13 9.96 -17.79
CA ASP A 201 -2.98 8.79 -18.04
C ASP A 201 -4.21 9.16 -18.90
N LEU A 202 -4.78 10.37 -18.73
CA LEU A 202 -5.93 10.85 -19.51
C LEU A 202 -5.62 11.07 -21.00
N PHE A 203 -4.39 11.46 -21.34
CA PHE A 203 -3.98 11.72 -22.73
C PHE A 203 -3.61 10.44 -23.50
N LEU A 204 -3.48 9.30 -22.82
CA LEU A 204 -3.10 8.05 -23.43
C LEU A 204 -4.34 7.23 -23.78
N ASN A 205 -4.75 7.35 -25.03
CA ASN A 205 -5.84 6.58 -25.64
C ASN A 205 -5.34 5.16 -25.97
N ILE A 206 -4.96 4.39 -24.93
CA ILE A 206 -4.51 3.01 -25.08
C ILE A 206 -5.73 2.17 -25.45
N SER A 207 -5.72 1.65 -26.68
CA SER A 207 -6.68 0.68 -27.18
C SER A 207 -6.91 -0.45 -26.17
N VAL A 208 -8.18 -0.84 -26.01
CA VAL A 208 -8.77 -1.67 -24.93
C VAL A 208 -8.27 -3.12 -24.91
N ASN A 209 -6.96 -3.33 -24.79
CA ASN A 209 -6.37 -4.64 -24.53
C ASN A 209 -5.63 -4.60 -23.18
N TYR A 210 -5.98 -5.56 -22.32
CA TYR A 210 -5.48 -5.64 -20.95
C TYR A 210 -3.94 -5.76 -20.90
N THR A 211 -3.36 -6.53 -21.82
CA THR A 211 -1.91 -6.74 -21.90
C THR A 211 -1.14 -5.46 -22.23
N SER A 212 -1.61 -4.68 -23.21
CA SER A 212 -0.97 -3.41 -23.58
C SER A 212 -1.03 -2.39 -22.44
N LEU A 213 -2.13 -2.37 -21.69
CA LEU A 213 -2.27 -1.51 -20.51
C LEU A 213 -1.25 -1.88 -19.42
N LEU A 214 -1.11 -3.19 -19.11
CA LEU A 214 -0.11 -3.64 -18.14
C LEU A 214 1.32 -3.31 -18.58
N THR A 215 1.67 -3.51 -19.85
CA THR A 215 3.02 -3.17 -20.34
C THR A 215 3.32 -1.68 -20.25
N TYR A 216 2.33 -0.84 -20.53
CA TYR A 216 2.46 0.60 -20.37
C TYR A 216 2.73 0.99 -18.91
N GLU A 217 1.94 0.47 -17.98
CA GLU A 217 2.12 0.73 -16.55
C GLU A 217 3.50 0.27 -16.06
N ILE A 218 4.01 -0.89 -16.52
CA ILE A 218 5.37 -1.34 -16.19
C ILE A 218 6.42 -0.31 -16.61
N VAL A 219 6.37 0.17 -17.86
CA VAL A 219 7.35 1.12 -18.38
C VAL A 219 7.27 2.44 -17.62
N LYS A 220 6.06 2.95 -17.39
CA LYS A 220 5.80 4.15 -16.60
C LYS A 220 6.35 4.01 -15.18
N ASP A 221 6.02 2.93 -14.48
CA ASP A 221 6.44 2.73 -13.09
C ASP A 221 7.97 2.60 -12.99
N ILE A 222 8.65 1.96 -13.94
CA ILE A 222 10.12 1.91 -13.97
C ILE A 222 10.72 3.33 -14.08
N ILE A 223 10.19 4.16 -14.98
CA ILE A 223 10.65 5.55 -15.15
C ILE A 223 10.42 6.33 -13.86
N LEU A 224 9.21 6.24 -13.28
CA LEU A 224 8.86 6.91 -12.03
C LEU A 224 9.74 6.48 -10.86
N ILE A 225 10.00 5.18 -10.70
CA ILE A 225 10.89 4.64 -9.67
C ILE A 225 12.28 5.28 -9.77
N VAL A 226 12.86 5.34 -10.97
CA VAL A 226 14.19 5.92 -11.19
C VAL A 226 14.19 7.41 -10.84
N VAL A 227 13.23 8.17 -11.35
CA VAL A 227 13.10 9.61 -11.10
C VAL A 227 12.92 9.88 -9.61
N TYR A 228 12.03 9.16 -8.94
CA TYR A 228 11.74 9.36 -7.53
C TYR A 228 12.90 8.95 -6.63
N TYR A 229 13.60 7.86 -6.97
CA TYR A 229 14.78 7.42 -6.23
C TYR A 229 15.92 8.43 -6.34
N ILE A 230 16.21 8.93 -7.54
CA ILE A 230 17.26 9.94 -7.75
C ILE A 230 16.89 11.26 -7.05
N GLY A 231 15.63 11.69 -7.16
CA GLY A 231 15.14 12.91 -6.52
C GLY A 231 15.24 12.85 -4.98
N THR A 232 14.78 11.75 -4.39
CA THR A 232 14.91 11.53 -2.93
C THR A 232 16.35 11.48 -2.48
N TYR A 233 17.20 10.71 -3.17
CA TYR A 233 18.61 10.60 -2.85
C TYR A 233 19.35 11.94 -2.93
N TYR A 234 19.11 12.71 -3.99
CA TYR A 234 19.73 14.02 -4.19
C TYR A 234 19.38 15.01 -3.07
N ILE A 235 18.10 15.09 -2.71
CA ILE A 235 17.63 15.95 -1.61
C ILE A 235 18.26 15.52 -0.28
N LEU A 236 18.31 14.21 -0.04
CA LEU A 236 18.84 13.63 1.20
C LEU A 236 20.36 13.82 1.34
N LYS A 237 21.10 13.89 0.23
CA LYS A 237 22.55 14.12 0.25
C LYS A 237 22.93 15.59 0.40
N ASN A 238 22.23 16.49 -0.31
CA ASN A 238 22.71 17.86 -0.50
C ASN A 238 21.97 18.94 0.32
N LYS A 239 20.78 18.64 0.86
CA LYS A 239 19.84 19.68 1.30
C LYS A 239 19.11 19.38 2.61
N VAL A 240 19.56 18.43 3.43
CA VAL A 240 18.91 18.17 4.71
C VAL A 240 19.27 19.29 5.69
N ASN A 241 18.40 20.29 5.79
CA ASN A 241 18.40 21.26 6.88
C ASN A 241 18.00 20.50 8.16
N LEU A 242 18.99 19.91 8.84
CA LEU A 242 18.80 19.21 10.14
C LEU A 242 18.68 20.19 11.32
N GLN A 243 18.35 21.45 11.05
CA GLN A 243 18.05 22.47 12.06
C GLN A 243 16.55 22.66 12.22
#